data_AF-A0A382I3T5-F1
#
_entry.id   AF-A0A382I3T5-F1
#
_cell.length_a   1.000
_cell.length_b   1.000
_cell.length_c   1.000
_cell.angle_alpha   90.00
_cell.angle_beta   90.00
_cell.angle_gamma   90.00
#
_symmetry.space_group_name_H-M   'P 1'
#
loop_
_entity.id
_entity.type
_entity.pdbx_description
1 polymer ?
#
loop_
_entity_poly.entity_id
_entity_poly.type
_entity_poly.pdbx_seq_one_letter_code
_entity_poly.pdbx_strand_id
1 'polypeptide(L)'
;MHKTLQQSLKTGWVVIGLLGVLTVIEFAVAMSTKDTLLLALLLVAALVKAWLIIQYFMHFGQLWPHIRSVWYGVLIDDGDED
;
A
#
# COMPACT_ATOMS: atom_id res chain seq x y z
N MET A 1 -1.91 8.47 -27.37
CA MET A 1 -1.14 8.28 -26.12
C MET A 1 -1.60 9.22 -24.97
N HIS A 2 -2.90 9.51 -24.82
CA HIS A 2 -3.41 10.38 -23.74
C HIS A 2 -4.46 9.71 -22.82
N LYS A 3 -5.08 8.60 -23.26
CA LYS A 3 -6.20 7.97 -22.53
C LYS A 3 -5.76 7.13 -21.32
N THR A 4 -4.56 6.55 -21.35
CA THR A 4 -4.05 5.64 -20.31
C THR A 4 -3.70 6.36 -19.00
N LEU A 5 -3.10 7.55 -19.08
CA LEU A 5 -2.74 8.34 -17.91
C LEU A 5 -3.97 8.86 -17.15
N GLN A 6 -5.02 9.27 -17.87
CA GLN A 6 -6.26 9.73 -17.23
C GLN A 6 -6.98 8.61 -16.48
N GLN A 7 -6.93 7.37 -16.99
CA GLN A 7 -7.54 6.23 -16.28
C GLN A 7 -6.77 5.88 -15.01
N SER A 8 -5.44 5.82 -15.05
CA SER A 8 -4.63 5.58 -13.85
C SER A 8 -4.77 6.69 -12.81
N LEU A 9 -4.85 7.96 -13.23
CA LEU A 9 -5.08 9.09 -12.34
C LEU A 9 -6.49 9.07 -11.72
N LYS A 10 -7.52 8.71 -12.50
CA LYS A 10 -8.89 8.53 -11.99
C LYS A 10 -8.96 7.42 -10.95
N THR A 11 -8.32 6.27 -11.21
CA THR A 11 -8.25 5.17 -10.24
C THR A 11 -7.55 5.59 -8.96
N GLY A 12 -6.41 6.29 -9.04
CA GLY A 12 -5.71 6.82 -7.88
C GLY A 12 -6.62 7.71 -7.02
N TRP A 13 -7.32 8.68 -7.62
CA TRP A 13 -8.24 9.58 -6.90
C TRP A 13 -9.41 8.85 -6.24
N VAL A 14 -9.98 7.84 -6.90
CA VAL A 14 -11.06 7.02 -6.34
C VAL A 14 -10.56 6.24 -5.10
N VAL A 15 -9.35 5.66 -5.17
CA VAL A 15 -8.78 4.90 -4.05
C VAL A 15 -8.40 5.83 -2.90
N ILE A 16 -7.86 7.04 -3.16
CA ILE A 16 -7.64 8.07 -2.12
C ILE A 16 -8.96 8.38 -1.41
N GLY A 17 -10.02 8.65 -2.18
CA GLY A 17 -11.34 8.95 -1.63
C GLY A 17 -11.86 7.81 -0.75
N LEU A 18 -11.75 6.56 -1.22
CA LEU A 18 -12.16 5.37 -0.50
C LEU A 18 -11.38 5.20 0.82
N LEU A 19 -10.05 5.34 0.78
CA LEU A 19 -9.19 5.26 1.97
C LEU A 19 -9.50 6.38 2.97
N GLY A 20 -9.79 7.59 2.47
CA GLY A 20 -10.21 8.73 3.28
C GLY A 20 -11.51 8.44 4.03
N VAL A 21 -12.55 7.97 3.33
CA VAL A 21 -13.83 7.59 3.95
C VAL A 21 -13.65 6.49 4.99
N LEU A 22 -12.88 5.44 4.66
CA LEU A 22 -12.59 4.34 5.59
C LEU A 22 -11.88 4.83 6.87
N THR A 23 -11.04 5.86 6.75
CA THR A 23 -10.34 6.47 7.89
C THR A 23 -11.25 7.30 8.77
N VAL A 24 -12.18 8.05 8.18
CA VAL A 24 -13.19 8.80 8.95
C VAL A 24 -14.09 7.85 9.74
N ILE A 25 -14.52 6.74 9.13
CA ILE A 25 -15.37 5.74 9.78
C ILE A 25 -14.63 5.08 10.96
N GLU A 26 -13.38 4.65 10.75
CA GLU A 26 -12.56 4.09 11.84
C GLU A 26 -12.40 5.06 13.01
N PHE A 27 -12.13 6.34 12.72
CA PHE A 27 -12.00 7.36 13.75
C PHE A 27 -13.30 7.55 14.55
N ALA A 28 -14.44 7.59 13.87
CA ALA A 28 -15.74 7.71 14.52
C ALA A 28 -16.05 6.48 15.41
N VAL A 29 -15.76 5.28 14.92
CA VAL A 29 -15.92 4.03 15.68
C VAL A 29 -14.99 4.01 16.89
N ALA A 30 -13.74 4.42 16.73
CA ALA A 30 -12.75 4.49 17.80
C ALA A 30 -13.13 5.52 18.89
N MET A 31 -13.75 6.64 18.51
CA MET A 31 -14.25 7.64 19.45
C MET A 31 -15.47 7.15 20.25
N SER A 32 -16.31 6.29 19.66
CA SER A 32 -17.58 5.87 20.28
C SER A 32 -17.44 4.68 21.24
N THR A 33 -16.38 3.90 21.16
CA THR A 33 -16.31 2.57 21.78
C THR A 33 -14.95 2.34 22.44
N LYS A 34 -14.94 1.79 23.66
CA LYS A 34 -13.73 1.55 24.47
C LYS A 34 -13.46 0.05 24.69
N ASP A 35 -13.68 -0.74 23.65
CA ASP A 35 -13.59 -2.20 23.72
C ASP A 35 -12.23 -2.69 23.23
N THR A 36 -11.66 -3.72 23.87
CA THR A 36 -10.37 -4.29 23.45
C THR A 36 -10.47 -4.93 22.06
N LEU A 37 -11.67 -5.41 21.70
CA LEU A 37 -11.98 -5.93 20.36
C LEU A 37 -11.88 -4.85 19.27
N LEU A 38 -12.08 -3.59 19.62
CA LEU A 38 -11.97 -2.47 18.69
C LEU A 38 -10.53 -2.31 18.18
N LEU A 39 -9.55 -2.56 19.04
CA LEU A 39 -8.12 -2.51 18.68
C LEU A 39 -7.78 -3.57 17.62
N ALA A 40 -8.31 -4.78 17.77
CA ALA A 40 -8.14 -5.84 16.77
C ALA A 40 -8.82 -5.49 15.44
N LEU A 41 -10.01 -4.88 15.49
CA LEU A 41 -10.75 -4.47 14.30
C LEU A 41 -10.04 -3.33 13.56
N LEU A 42 -9.50 -2.35 14.28
CA LEU A 42 -8.66 -1.29 13.74
C LEU A 42 -7.35 -1.83 13.14
N LEU A 43 -6.72 -2.82 13.79
CA LEU A 43 -5.52 -3.48 13.27
C LEU A 43 -5.80 -4.16 11.93
N VAL A 44 -6.89 -4.93 11.85
CA VAL A 44 -7.30 -5.59 10.61
C VAL A 44 -7.59 -4.55 9.53
N ALA A 45 -8.31 -3.49 9.87
CA ALA A 45 -8.62 -2.43 8.92
C ALA A 45 -7.36 -1.68 8.43
N ALA A 46 -6.38 -1.46 9.30
CA ALA A 46 -5.08 -0.92 8.94
C ALA A 46 -4.30 -1.84 7.98
N LEU A 47 -4.36 -3.16 8.18
CA LEU A 47 -3.74 -4.14 7.26
C LEU A 47 -4.44 -4.14 5.89
N VAL A 48 -5.77 -4.06 5.86
CA VAL A 48 -6.55 -3.95 4.62
C VAL A 48 -6.17 -2.67 3.87
N LYS A 49 -6.01 -1.54 4.58
CA LYS A 49 -5.54 -0.29 3.98
C LYS A 49 -4.13 -0.42 3.44
N ALA A 50 -3.20 -1.01 4.20
CA ALA A 50 -1.83 -1.22 3.73
C ALA A 50 -1.81 -2.06 2.45
N TRP A 51 -2.61 -3.13 2.39
CA TRP A 51 -2.74 -3.96 1.19
C TRP A 51 -3.32 -3.19 0.00
N LEU A 52 -4.39 -2.41 0.20
CA LEU A 52 -4.95 -1.54 -0.84
C LEU A 52 -3.92 -0.51 -1.32
N ILE A 53 -3.14 0.08 -0.43
CA ILE A 53 -2.11 1.06 -0.79
C ILE A 53 -1.01 0.39 -1.63
N ILE A 54 -0.57 -0.81 -1.25
CA ILE A 54 0.42 -1.59 -1.99
C ILE A 54 -0.11 -1.96 -3.38
N GLN A 55 -1.38 -2.34 -3.50
CA GLN A 55 -1.95 -2.78 -4.78
C GLN A 55 -2.24 -1.63 -5.74
N TYR A 56 -2.70 -0.49 -5.24
CA TYR A 56 -3.21 0.62 -6.06
C TYR A 56 -2.25 1.79 -6.20
N PHE A 57 -1.45 2.12 -5.18
CA PHE A 57 -0.52 3.26 -5.22
C PHE A 57 0.90 2.84 -5.52
N MET A 58 1.39 1.78 -4.88
CA MET A 58 2.67 1.22 -5.26
C MET A 58 2.47 0.42 -6.54
N HIS A 59 2.97 0.92 -7.68
CA HIS A 59 3.18 0.10 -8.87
C HIS A 59 4.29 -0.94 -8.60
N PHE A 60 4.07 -1.81 -7.61
CA PHE A 60 5.05 -2.78 -7.14
C PHE A 60 5.43 -3.75 -8.26
N GLY A 61 4.52 -4.01 -9.21
CA GLY A 61 4.83 -4.76 -10.43
C GLY A 61 5.91 -4.13 -11.33
N GLN A 62 6.17 -2.82 -11.25
CA GLN A 62 7.20 -2.13 -12.02
C GLN A 62 8.50 -1.88 -11.21
N LEU A 63 8.40 -1.73 -9.88
CA LEU A 63 9.57 -1.52 -9.01
C LEU A 63 10.23 -2.83 -8.53
N TRP A 64 9.48 -3.94 -8.49
CA TRP A 64 10.00 -5.24 -8.04
C TRP A 64 11.17 -5.77 -8.87
N PRO A 65 11.19 -5.65 -10.21
CA PRO A 65 12.36 -6.08 -10.99
C PRO A 65 13.63 -5.31 -10.61
N HIS A 66 13.51 -4.00 -10.33
CA HIS A 66 14.64 -3.13 -10.01
C HIS A 66 15.17 -3.36 -8.60
N ILE A 67 14.28 -3.56 -7.62
CA ILE A 67 14.67 -3.90 -6.26
C ILE A 67 15.31 -5.29 -6.21
N ARG A 68 14.75 -6.25 -6.98
CA ARG A 68 15.32 -7.60 -7.08
C ARG A 68 16.72 -7.59 -7.71
N SER A 69 16.94 -6.78 -8.76
CA SER A 69 18.27 -6.68 -9.38
C SER A 69 19.31 -6.04 -8.46
N VAL A 70 18.94 -5.02 -7.66
CA VAL A 70 19.83 -4.42 -6.67
C VAL A 70 20.17 -5.42 -5.55
N TRP A 71 19.18 -6.18 -5.07
CA TRP A 71 19.41 -7.19 -4.04
C TRP A 71 20.27 -8.35 -4.57
N TYR A 72 20.04 -8.85 -5.78
CA TYR A 72 20.94 -9.84 -6.38
C TYR A 72 22.35 -9.29 -6.61
N GLY A 73 22.49 -8.02 -6.99
CA GLY A 73 23.81 -7.37 -7.11
C GLY A 73 24.56 -7.35 -5.79
N VAL A 74 23.89 -6.97 -4.70
CA VAL A 74 24.48 -6.96 -3.34
C VAL A 74 24.80 -8.37 -2.83
N LEU A 75 24.03 -9.40 -3.21
CA LEU A 75 24.33 -10.80 -2.83
C LEU A 75 25.49 -11.43 -3.58
N ILE A 76 25.73 -10.98 -4.81
CA ILE A 76 26.70 -11.61 -5.73
C ILE A 76 28.06 -10.90 -5.66
N ASP A 77 28.10 -9.63 -5.27
CA ASP A 77 29.34 -8.84 -5.13
C ASP A 77 30.27 -9.30 -3.99
N ASP A 78 29.82 -10.19 -3.10
CA ASP A 78 30.63 -10.78 -2.02
C ASP A 78 31.45 -12.01 -2.46
N GLY A 79 31.46 -12.38 -3.75
CA GLY A 79 31.95 -13.69 -4.21
C GLY A 79 33.04 -13.75 -5.28
N ASP A 80 33.40 -12.64 -5.93
CA ASP A 80 34.38 -12.62 -7.03
C ASP A 80 35.61 -11.75 -6.67
N GLU A 81 36.25 -12.02 -5.53
CA GLU A 81 37.65 -11.64 -5.32
C GLU A 81 38.54 -12.86 -5.61
N ASP A 82 39.24 -12.77 -6.73
CA ASP A 82 40.27 -13.65 -7.29
C ASP A 82 41.36 -14.14 -6.31
#